data_AF-A0A2M8NGH6-F1
#
_entry.id   AF-A0A2M8NGH6-F1
#
_cell.length_a   1.000
_cell.length_b   1.000
_cell.length_c   1.000
_cell.angle_alpha   90.00
_cell.angle_beta   90.00
_cell.angle_gamma   90.00
#
_symmetry.space_group_name_H-M   'P 1'
#
loop_
_entity.id
_entity.type
_entity.pdbx_description
1 polymer ?
#
loop_
_entity_poly.entity_id
_entity_poly.type
_entity_poly.pdbx_seq_one_letter_code
_entity_poly.pdbx_strand_id
1 'polypeptide(L)'
;MVTPHKVESDATTRNYGRFIISPLENGFGQTLGTALRRVLLSSLEGAAVTSIRVSDVHHEFSAIPNVREDMTQLILQVKQLRLTLVDSESARLKLEHRGEGTVTAADIVCPPDVEIVNSDLYLFTADSPDAHIEMEFEVQKGRGYSPAEERGRLPIGELPVDAIF
;
A
#
# COMPACT_ATOMS: atom_id res chain seq x y z
N MET A 1 42.73 -15.71 -8.89
CA MET A 1 42.40 -14.30 -8.65
C MET A 1 40.97 -14.11 -9.14
N VAL A 2 40.00 -13.99 -8.23
CA VAL A 2 38.58 -13.86 -8.60
C VAL A 2 38.37 -12.43 -9.07
N THR A 3 37.92 -12.26 -10.31
CA THR A 3 37.52 -10.97 -10.89
C THR A 3 36.45 -10.33 -10.01
N PRO A 4 36.46 -8.99 -9.80
CA PRO A 4 35.42 -8.32 -9.03
C PRO A 4 34.04 -8.61 -9.62
N HIS A 5 33.07 -8.92 -8.76
CA HIS A 5 31.70 -9.19 -9.17
C HIS A 5 31.11 -7.93 -9.81
N LYS A 6 30.59 -8.06 -11.02
CA LYS A 6 29.89 -7.00 -11.74
C LYS A 6 28.39 -7.19 -11.59
N VAL A 7 27.68 -6.09 -11.32
CA VAL A 7 26.22 -6.02 -11.35
C VAL A 7 25.83 -5.28 -12.63
N GLU A 8 25.06 -5.94 -13.49
CA GLU A 8 24.55 -5.36 -14.74
C GLU A 8 23.03 -5.28 -14.68
N SER A 9 22.47 -4.12 -15.05
CA SER A 9 21.03 -3.96 -15.29
C SER A 9 20.71 -4.43 -16.70
N ASP A 10 19.90 -5.48 -16.82
CA ASP A 10 19.54 -6.08 -18.11
C ASP A 10 18.22 -5.49 -18.64
N ALA A 11 17.22 -5.36 -17.77
CA ALA A 11 15.95 -4.71 -18.10
C ALA A 11 15.44 -3.90 -16.91
N THR A 12 14.94 -2.69 -17.17
CA THR A 12 14.33 -1.86 -16.14
C THR A 12 13.13 -1.13 -16.74
N THR A 13 11.95 -1.35 -16.15
CA THR A 13 10.72 -0.58 -16.38
C THR A 13 10.29 0.05 -15.06
N ARG A 14 9.17 0.77 -15.04
CA ARG A 14 8.66 1.45 -13.83
C ARG A 14 8.50 0.48 -12.64
N ASN A 15 8.01 -0.74 -12.88
CA ASN A 15 7.65 -1.70 -11.84
C ASN A 15 8.45 -3.01 -11.92
N TYR A 16 9.45 -3.10 -12.80
CA TYR A 16 10.24 -4.31 -12.99
C TYR A 16 11.72 -4.00 -13.19
N GLY A 17 12.58 -4.70 -12.46
CA GLY A 17 14.03 -4.65 -12.63
C GLY A 17 14.61 -6.05 -12.74
N ARG A 18 15.47 -6.28 -13.73
CA ARG A 18 16.27 -7.50 -13.89
C ARG A 18 17.74 -7.15 -13.78
N PHE A 19 18.41 -7.75 -12.80
CA PHE A 19 19.82 -7.56 -12.51
C PHE A 19 20.58 -8.87 -12.68
N ILE A 20 21.75 -8.81 -13.31
CA ILE A 20 22.66 -9.94 -13.51
C ILE A 20 23.92 -9.69 -12.68
N ILE A 21 24.29 -10.64 -11.82
CA ILE A 21 25.51 -10.59 -11.03
C ILE A 21 26.46 -11.67 -11.54
N SER A 22 27.64 -11.27 -12.03
CA SER A 22 28.64 -12.21 -12.56
C SER A 22 30.07 -11.65 -12.51
N PRO A 23 31.12 -12.49 -12.53
CA PRO A 23 31.08 -13.95 -12.37
C PRO A 23 30.85 -14.33 -10.89
N LEU A 24 30.26 -15.49 -10.63
CA LEU A 24 30.14 -16.07 -9.28
C LEU A 24 30.87 -17.42 -9.25
N GLU A 25 31.43 -17.76 -8.08
CA GLU A 25 31.94 -19.10 -7.85
C GLU A 25 30.81 -20.14 -7.90
N ASN A 26 31.16 -21.39 -8.19
CA ASN A 26 30.19 -22.47 -8.24
C ASN A 26 29.47 -22.59 -6.87
N GLY A 27 28.14 -22.65 -6.88
CA GLY A 27 27.31 -22.71 -5.67
C GLY A 27 26.94 -21.35 -5.06
N PHE A 28 27.70 -20.27 -5.30
CA PHE A 28 27.42 -18.96 -4.70
C PHE A 28 26.13 -18.30 -5.20
N GLY A 29 25.66 -18.65 -6.40
CA GLY A 29 24.41 -18.12 -6.94
C GLY A 29 23.19 -18.38 -6.04
N GLN A 30 23.09 -19.58 -5.45
CA GLN A 30 21.98 -19.92 -4.56
C GLN A 30 22.08 -19.19 -3.22
N THR A 31 23.28 -19.11 -2.66
CA THR A 31 23.55 -18.40 -1.40
C THR A 31 23.20 -16.92 -1.52
N LEU A 32 23.71 -16.25 -2.56
CA LEU A 32 23.47 -14.84 -2.79
C LEU A 32 21.99 -14.57 -3.16
N GLY A 33 21.42 -15.36 -4.07
CA GLY A 33 20.03 -15.19 -4.49
C GLY A 33 19.03 -15.37 -3.35
N THR A 34 19.24 -16.36 -2.48
CA THR A 34 18.38 -16.59 -1.30
C THR A 34 18.51 -15.44 -0.30
N ALA A 35 19.74 -14.99 -0.03
CA ALA A 35 19.97 -13.86 0.88
C ALA A 35 19.31 -12.58 0.36
N LEU A 36 19.56 -12.22 -0.91
CA LEU A 36 18.97 -11.04 -1.55
C LEU A 36 17.44 -11.12 -1.58
N ARG A 37 16.85 -12.27 -1.93
CA ARG A 37 15.40 -12.45 -1.92
C ARG A 37 14.80 -12.15 -0.54
N ARG A 38 15.45 -12.63 0.54
CA ARG A 38 14.97 -12.37 1.90
C ARG A 38 15.06 -10.89 2.26
N VAL A 39 16.21 -10.26 1.98
CA VAL A 39 16.43 -8.83 2.26
C VAL A 39 15.42 -7.97 1.51
N LEU A 40 15.23 -8.22 0.21
CA LEU A 40 14.31 -7.46 -0.64
C LEU A 40 12.84 -7.62 -0.22
N LEU A 41 12.44 -8.76 0.32
CA LEU A 41 11.05 -9.01 0.73
C LEU A 41 10.72 -8.57 2.17
N SER A 42 11.72 -8.44 3.05
CA SER A 42 11.44 -8.26 4.49
C SER A 42 12.13 -7.06 5.13
N SER A 43 13.12 -6.47 4.48
CA SER A 43 14.02 -5.49 5.13
C SER A 43 13.99 -4.12 4.48
N LEU A 44 13.34 -3.99 3.32
CA LEU A 44 13.10 -2.70 2.70
C LEU A 44 12.07 -1.92 3.51
N GLU A 45 12.34 -0.63 3.64
CA GLU A 45 11.42 0.31 4.26
C GLU A 45 10.43 0.79 3.20
N GLY A 46 9.17 0.90 3.62
CA GLY A 46 8.11 1.47 2.79
C GLY A 46 6.94 1.92 3.65
N ALA A 47 5.89 2.40 2.99
CA ALA A 47 4.73 3.00 3.63
C ALA A 47 3.45 2.30 3.18
N ALA A 48 2.57 2.02 4.14
CA ALA A 48 1.32 1.32 3.90
C ALA A 48 0.19 1.89 4.76
N VAL A 49 -1.05 1.74 4.28
CA VAL A 49 -2.24 2.04 5.08
C VAL A 49 -2.37 1.00 6.19
N THR A 50 -2.46 1.46 7.43
CA THR A 50 -2.55 0.61 8.63
C THR A 50 -3.94 0.55 9.22
N SER A 51 -4.75 1.59 9.00
CA SER A 51 -6.15 1.63 9.40
C SER A 51 -6.94 2.55 8.49
N ILE A 52 -8.24 2.31 8.44
CA ILE A 52 -9.21 3.06 7.66
C ILE A 52 -10.43 3.39 8.51
N ARG A 53 -10.96 4.61 8.35
CA ARG A 53 -12.24 5.03 8.92
C ARG A 53 -13.13 5.47 7.78
N VAL A 54 -14.38 4.99 7.79
CA VAL A 54 -15.40 5.38 6.81
C VAL A 54 -16.63 5.85 7.59
N SER A 55 -17.19 7.00 7.21
CA SER A 55 -18.39 7.53 7.87
C SER A 55 -19.55 6.54 7.76
N ASP A 56 -20.33 6.41 8.85
CA ASP A 56 -21.50 5.52 8.96
C ASP A 56 -21.22 4.01 8.78
N VAL A 57 -19.95 3.61 8.86
CA VAL A 57 -19.51 2.21 8.79
C VAL A 57 -18.84 1.84 10.11
N HIS A 58 -19.31 0.76 10.72
CA HIS A 58 -18.85 0.33 12.05
C HIS A 58 -18.00 -0.94 12.06
N HIS A 59 -18.04 -1.74 10.99
CA HIS A 59 -17.30 -2.99 10.89
C HIS A 59 -16.95 -3.33 9.43
N GLU A 60 -15.96 -4.19 9.24
CA GLU A 60 -15.37 -4.57 7.96
C GLU A 60 -16.31 -5.36 7.02
N PHE A 61 -17.42 -5.89 7.55
CA PHE A 61 -18.41 -6.65 6.80
C PHE A 61 -19.66 -5.86 6.42
N SER A 62 -19.70 -4.54 6.65
CA SER A 62 -20.88 -3.74 6.31
C SER A 62 -20.84 -3.30 4.86
N ALA A 63 -22.03 -3.12 4.28
CA ALA A 63 -22.18 -2.34 3.07
C ALA A 63 -21.85 -0.87 3.35
N ILE A 64 -21.36 -0.17 2.34
CA ILE A 64 -21.16 1.28 2.37
C ILE A 64 -22.37 1.91 1.68
N PRO A 65 -23.13 2.80 2.33
CA PRO A 65 -24.28 3.43 1.70
C PRO A 65 -23.91 4.13 0.38
N ASN A 66 -24.71 3.91 -0.66
CA ASN A 66 -24.54 4.55 -1.97
C ASN A 66 -23.21 4.25 -2.69
N VAL A 67 -22.59 3.11 -2.36
CA VAL A 67 -21.36 2.61 -2.99
C VAL A 67 -21.59 1.17 -3.43
N ARG A 68 -21.11 0.86 -4.63
CA ARG A 68 -21.29 -0.46 -5.26
C ARG A 68 -20.50 -1.56 -4.53
N GLU A 69 -19.29 -1.24 -4.07
CA GLU A 69 -18.42 -2.14 -3.33
C GLU A 69 -18.75 -2.18 -1.83
N ASP A 70 -18.59 -3.34 -1.21
CA ASP A 70 -18.65 -3.45 0.25
C ASP A 70 -17.33 -3.05 0.93
N MET A 71 -17.33 -2.95 2.26
CA MET A 71 -16.13 -2.61 3.03
C MET A 71 -14.97 -3.58 2.84
N THR A 72 -15.24 -4.87 2.64
CA THR A 72 -14.20 -5.87 2.46
C THR A 72 -13.49 -5.66 1.12
N GLN A 73 -14.26 -5.42 0.05
CA GLN A 73 -13.72 -5.07 -1.26
C GLN A 73 -12.90 -3.78 -1.20
N LEU A 74 -13.41 -2.76 -0.52
CA LEU A 74 -12.70 -1.50 -0.33
C LEU A 74 -11.36 -1.71 0.39
N ILE A 75 -11.35 -2.48 1.49
CA ILE A 75 -10.11 -2.81 2.22
C ILE A 75 -9.10 -3.51 1.32
N LEU A 76 -9.55 -4.43 0.45
CA LEU A 76 -8.69 -5.11 -0.52
C LEU A 76 -8.12 -4.17 -1.58
N GLN A 77 -8.88 -3.16 -2.01
CA GLN A 77 -8.38 -2.12 -2.93
C GLN A 77 -7.37 -1.21 -2.22
N VAL A 78 -7.64 -0.81 -0.98
CA VAL A 78 -6.74 0.04 -0.17
C VAL A 78 -5.40 -0.64 0.08
N LYS A 79 -5.35 -1.97 0.29
CA LYS A 79 -4.09 -2.74 0.39
C LYS A 79 -3.22 -2.69 -0.87
N GLN A 80 -3.80 -2.32 -2.02
CA GLN A 80 -3.07 -2.17 -3.28
C GLN A 80 -2.51 -0.77 -3.49
N LEU A 81 -2.78 0.19 -2.60
CA LEU A 81 -2.14 1.50 -2.63
C LEU A 81 -0.62 1.36 -2.49
N ARG A 82 0.11 2.20 -3.22
CA ARG A 82 1.56 2.31 -3.18
C ARG A 82 1.89 3.74 -2.79
N LEU A 83 2.48 3.89 -1.61
CA LEU A 83 2.69 5.17 -0.96
C LEU A 83 4.18 5.38 -0.71
N THR A 84 4.62 6.62 -0.86
CA THR A 84 5.92 7.08 -0.36
C THR A 84 5.67 8.04 0.80
N LEU A 85 6.31 7.81 1.93
CA LEU A 85 6.31 8.72 3.09
C LEU A 85 7.74 9.18 3.30
N VAL A 86 8.02 10.49 3.23
CA VAL A 86 9.42 10.97 3.25
C VAL A 86 9.83 11.39 4.66
N ASP A 87 9.18 12.39 5.24
CA ASP A 87 9.69 13.08 6.43
C ASP A 87 9.07 12.60 7.77
N SER A 88 7.93 11.89 7.73
CA SER A 88 7.19 11.47 8.91
C SER A 88 7.20 9.94 9.09
N GLU A 89 6.87 9.49 10.30
CA GLU A 89 6.66 8.07 10.64
C GLU A 89 5.22 7.62 10.37
N SER A 90 4.27 8.55 10.47
CA SER A 90 2.88 8.33 10.11
C SER A 90 2.23 9.61 9.56
N ALA A 91 1.19 9.42 8.76
CA ALA A 91 0.41 10.50 8.18
C ALA A 91 -1.06 10.08 8.00
N ARG A 92 -1.95 11.07 7.99
CA ARG A 92 -3.37 10.87 7.71
C ARG A 92 -3.74 11.37 6.34
N LEU A 93 -4.39 10.53 5.57
CA LEU A 93 -4.97 10.86 4.27
C LEU A 93 -6.47 11.01 4.41
N LYS A 94 -7.07 11.83 3.54
CA LYS A 94 -8.51 12.07 3.53
C LYS A 94 -9.08 11.87 2.14
N LEU A 95 -10.27 11.32 2.06
CA LEU A 95 -11.05 11.26 0.83
C LEU A 95 -12.46 11.72 1.14
N GLU A 96 -12.95 12.68 0.36
CA GLU A 96 -14.34 13.12 0.38
C GLU A 96 -14.88 13.05 -1.04
N HIS A 97 -15.96 12.30 -1.25
CA HIS A 97 -16.61 12.17 -2.54
C HIS A 97 -18.10 12.49 -2.42
N ARG A 98 -18.64 13.18 -3.42
CA ARG A 98 -20.04 13.58 -3.50
C ARG A 98 -20.59 13.30 -4.90
N GLY A 99 -21.77 12.69 -4.97
CA GLY A 99 -22.45 12.33 -6.21
C GLY A 99 -22.01 10.99 -6.80
N GLU A 100 -22.57 10.67 -7.96
CA GLU A 100 -22.23 9.43 -8.70
C GLU A 100 -20.85 9.55 -9.35
N GLY A 101 -20.08 8.46 -9.31
CA GLY A 101 -18.80 8.44 -9.98
C GLY A 101 -17.88 7.30 -9.57
N THR A 102 -16.86 7.10 -10.39
CA THR A 102 -15.73 6.23 -10.07
C THR A 102 -14.74 7.01 -9.22
N VAL A 103 -14.36 6.44 -8.08
CA VAL A 103 -13.38 7.00 -7.16
C VAL A 103 -12.08 6.21 -7.29
N THR A 104 -10.98 6.95 -7.43
CA THR A 104 -9.62 6.43 -7.61
C THR A 104 -8.69 6.94 -6.52
N ALA A 105 -7.47 6.38 -6.45
CA ALA A 105 -6.46 6.85 -5.51
C ALA A 105 -6.04 8.32 -5.75
N ALA A 106 -6.26 8.85 -6.96
CA ALA A 106 -6.04 10.27 -7.26
C ALA A 106 -6.97 11.22 -6.48
N ASP A 107 -8.13 10.72 -6.02
CA ASP A 107 -9.11 11.49 -5.25
C ASP A 107 -8.75 11.61 -3.76
N ILE A 108 -7.70 10.92 -3.31
CA ILE A 108 -7.21 11.00 -1.94
C ILE A 108 -6.37 12.27 -1.77
N VAL A 109 -6.80 13.13 -0.84
CA VAL A 109 -6.05 14.31 -0.40
C VAL A 109 -4.93 13.87 0.54
N CYS A 110 -3.70 14.08 0.07
CA CYS A 110 -2.48 13.76 0.79
C CYS A 110 -1.85 15.01 1.44
N PRO A 111 -1.27 14.89 2.64
CA PRO A 111 -0.39 15.91 3.19
C PRO A 111 0.94 15.96 2.39
N PRO A 112 1.75 17.02 2.54
CA PRO A 112 2.93 17.27 1.69
C PRO A 112 4.02 16.19 1.74
N ASP A 113 4.03 15.38 2.78
CA ASP A 113 5.00 14.32 3.07
C ASP A 113 4.61 12.95 2.49
N VAL A 114 3.39 12.83 1.96
CA VAL A 114 2.87 11.59 1.36
C VAL A 114 2.68 11.75 -0.15
N GLU A 115 3.16 10.78 -0.91
CA GLU A 115 2.91 10.65 -2.35
C GLU A 115 2.25 9.31 -2.67
N ILE A 116 1.15 9.34 -3.44
CA ILE A 116 0.53 8.14 -4.02
C ILE A 116 1.17 7.85 -5.38
N VAL A 117 1.83 6.69 -5.49
CA VAL A 117 2.57 6.28 -6.68
C VAL A 117 1.65 5.76 -7.79
N ASN A 118 0.58 5.05 -7.41
CA ASN A 118 -0.42 4.46 -8.33
C ASN A 118 -1.77 5.19 -8.24
N SER A 119 -1.79 6.46 -8.65
CA SER A 119 -2.99 7.32 -8.59
C SER A 119 -4.17 6.82 -9.42
N ASP A 120 -3.94 5.97 -10.43
CA ASP A 120 -4.95 5.34 -11.28
C ASP A 120 -5.66 4.14 -10.63
N LEU A 121 -5.24 3.75 -9.42
CA LEU A 121 -5.86 2.63 -8.69
C LEU A 121 -7.33 2.92 -8.41
N TYR A 122 -8.20 2.05 -8.92
CA TYR A 122 -9.62 2.05 -8.60
C TYR A 122 -9.85 1.74 -7.12
N LEU A 123 -10.67 2.55 -6.43
CA LEU A 123 -11.05 2.30 -5.04
C LEU A 123 -12.47 1.74 -4.95
N PHE A 124 -13.45 2.48 -5.47
CA PHE A 124 -14.86 2.10 -5.46
C PHE A 124 -15.66 2.96 -6.45
N THR A 125 -16.93 2.64 -6.65
CA THR A 125 -17.89 3.42 -7.43
C THR A 125 -19.06 3.84 -6.56
N ALA A 126 -19.30 5.15 -6.48
CA ALA A 126 -20.53 5.71 -5.92
C ALA A 126 -21.67 5.59 -6.95
N ASP A 127 -22.78 4.99 -6.54
CA ASP A 127 -23.88 4.56 -7.42
C ASP A 127 -25.15 5.42 -7.33
N SER A 128 -25.13 6.49 -6.52
CA SER A 128 -26.25 7.41 -6.31
C SER A 128 -25.81 8.88 -6.33
N PRO A 129 -26.64 9.82 -6.82
CA PRO A 129 -26.32 11.25 -6.81
C PRO A 129 -26.29 11.83 -5.39
N ASP A 130 -26.94 11.13 -4.45
CA ASP A 130 -26.99 11.48 -3.04
C ASP A 130 -25.82 10.86 -2.24
N ALA A 131 -24.88 10.19 -2.93
CA ALA A 131 -23.70 9.63 -2.31
C ALA A 131 -22.86 10.75 -1.66
N HIS A 132 -22.54 10.58 -0.38
CA HIS A 132 -21.59 11.40 0.37
C HIS A 132 -20.73 10.47 1.20
N ILE A 133 -19.47 10.29 0.77
CA ILE A 133 -18.53 9.37 1.38
C ILE A 133 -17.37 10.19 1.93
N GLU A 134 -17.10 10.00 3.22
CA GLU A 134 -15.95 10.56 3.91
C GLU A 134 -15.12 9.43 4.49
N MET A 135 -13.82 9.47 4.21
CA MET A 135 -12.88 8.45 4.62
C MET A 135 -11.58 9.07 5.13
N GLU A 136 -11.03 8.49 6.18
CA GLU A 136 -9.68 8.77 6.66
C GLU A 136 -8.85 7.50 6.60
N PHE A 137 -7.59 7.64 6.20
CA PHE A 137 -6.61 6.55 6.16
C PHE A 137 -5.44 6.93 7.05
N GLU A 138 -5.02 6.04 7.93
CA GLU A 138 -3.74 6.17 8.64
C GLU A 138 -2.68 5.42 7.83
N VAL A 139 -1.61 6.11 7.48
CA VAL A 139 -0.44 5.55 6.79
C VAL A 139 0.72 5.55 7.76
N GLN A 140 1.49 4.46 7.79
CA GLN A 140 2.69 4.37 8.61
C GLN A 140 3.85 3.84 7.78
N LYS A 141 5.07 4.19 8.18
CA LYS A 141 6.29 3.52 7.74
C LYS A 141 6.46 2.19 8.46
N GLY A 142 7.10 1.27 7.76
CA GLY A 142 7.43 -0.02 8.32
C GLY A 142 8.30 -0.86 7.39
N ARG A 143 8.42 -2.14 7.70
CA ARG A 143 9.19 -3.11 6.93
C ARG A 143 8.45 -4.42 6.83
N GLY A 144 8.45 -5.00 5.64
CA GLY A 144 7.83 -6.31 5.39
C GLY A 144 6.31 -6.27 5.57
N TYR A 145 5.77 -7.22 6.33
CA TYR A 145 4.34 -7.41 6.51
C TYR A 145 3.97 -7.31 7.99
N SER A 146 2.89 -6.59 8.30
CA SER A 146 2.30 -6.58 9.63
C SER A 146 0.79 -6.76 9.55
N PRO A 147 0.26 -7.88 10.10
CA PRO A 147 -1.15 -8.19 10.05
C PRO A 147 -2.02 -7.23 10.88
N ALA A 148 -3.31 -7.15 10.54
CA ALA A 148 -4.28 -6.30 11.20
C ALA A 148 -4.45 -6.64 12.70
N GLU A 149 -4.30 -7.90 13.09
CA GLU A 149 -4.46 -8.36 14.48
C GLU A 149 -3.33 -7.88 15.41
N GLU A 150 -2.18 -7.51 14.87
CA GLU A 150 -1.10 -6.88 15.64
C GLU A 150 -1.40 -5.42 15.99
N ARG A 151 -2.44 -4.82 15.38
CA ARG A 151 -2.85 -3.47 15.73
C ARG A 151 -3.44 -3.47 17.14
N GLY A 152 -2.98 -2.52 17.93
CA GLY A 152 -3.52 -2.28 19.27
C GLY A 152 -4.97 -1.78 19.21
N ARG A 153 -5.45 -1.30 20.35
CA ARG A 153 -6.81 -0.77 20.46
C ARG A 153 -6.94 0.53 19.64
N LEU A 154 -7.62 0.45 18.50
CA LEU A 154 -7.94 1.60 17.66
C LEU A 154 -9.14 2.39 18.24
N PRO A 155 -9.27 3.67 17.87
CA PRO A 155 -10.48 4.44 18.14
C PRO A 155 -11.74 3.79 17.55
N ILE A 156 -12.91 4.11 18.11
CA ILE A 156 -14.19 3.61 17.60
C ILE A 156 -14.40 4.08 16.15
N GLY A 157 -14.84 3.17 15.29
CA GLY A 157 -15.08 3.42 13.86
C GLY A 157 -13.83 3.32 12.98
N GLU A 158 -12.68 3.02 13.57
CA GLU A 158 -11.42 2.83 12.84
C GLU A 158 -11.10 1.34 12.73
N LEU A 159 -10.99 0.87 11.49
CA LEU A 159 -10.84 -0.53 11.14
C LEU A 159 -9.36 -0.81 10.81
N PRO A 160 -8.75 -1.84 11.43
CA PRO A 160 -7.37 -2.19 11.14
C PRO A 160 -7.26 -2.82 9.74
N VAL A 161 -6.14 -2.58 9.07
CA VAL A 161 -5.83 -3.14 7.74
C VAL A 161 -4.46 -3.80 7.80
N ASP A 162 -4.32 -4.95 7.14
CA ASP A 162 -3.00 -5.58 6.97
C ASP A 162 -2.07 -4.65 6.19
N ALA A 163 -0.91 -4.36 6.75
CA ALA A 163 0.07 -3.47 6.14
C ALA A 163 1.13 -4.28 5.40
N ILE A 164 1.27 -3.98 4.10
CA ILE A 164 2.33 -4.49 3.23
C ILE A 164 3.25 -3.31 2.93
N PHE A 165 4.29 -3.14 3.73
CA PHE A 165 5.24 -2.03 3.64
C PHE A 165 6.18 -2.19 2.43
#